data_AF-A0A949VZF1-F1
#
_entry.id   AF-A0A949VZF1-F1
#
_cell.length_a   1.000
_cell.length_b   1.000
_cell.length_c   1.000
_cell.angle_alpha   90.00
_cell.angle_beta   90.00
_cell.angle_gamma   90.00
#
_symmetry.space_group_name_H-M   'P 1'
#
loop_
_entity.id
_entity.type
_entity.pdbx_description
1 polymer ?
#
loop_
_entity_poly.entity_id
_entity_poly.type
_entity_poly.pdbx_seq_one_letter_code
_entity_poly.pdbx_strand_id
1 'polypeptide(L)' 'MHNIAEGFEAGYNTEFVRFLKMARRSAGEVQSQLYLALDAGYITDEEIRKAYDLSVETKKLINGLITYLSKHR' A
#
# COMPACT_ATOMS: atom_id res chain seq x y z
N MET A 1 2.73 -6.77 -1.09
CA MET A 1 3.45 -6.94 -2.37
C MET A 1 2.71 -7.81 -3.39
N HIS A 2 1.99 -8.87 -2.98
CA HIS A 2 1.28 -9.79 -3.90
C HIS A 2 0.42 -9.09 -4.97
N ASN A 3 -0.44 -8.14 -4.57
CA ASN A 3 -1.26 -7.37 -5.52
C ASN A 3 -0.45 -6.62 -6.58
N ILE A 4 0.74 -6.07 -6.25
CA ILE A 4 1.54 -5.32 -7.22
C ILE A 4 2.11 -6.27 -8.28
N ALA A 5 2.66 -7.41 -7.86
CA ALA A 5 3.19 -8.42 -8.77
C ALA A 5 2.10 -9.02 -9.65
N GLU A 6 0.95 -9.37 -9.07
CA GLU A 6 -0.20 -9.91 -9.81
C GLU A 6 -0.71 -8.92 -10.86
N GLY A 7 -0.79 -7.63 -10.51
CA GLY A 7 -1.18 -6.59 -11.45
C GLY A 7 -0.17 -6.30 -12.55
N PHE A 8 1.13 -6.48 -12.27
CA PHE A 8 2.18 -6.25 -13.27
C PHE A 8 2.09 -7.30 -14.40
N GLU A 9 1.82 -8.55 -14.05
CA GLU A 9 1.64 -9.65 -15.02
C GLU A 9 0.32 -9.58 -15.81
N ALA A 10 -0.58 -8.64 -15.50
CA ALA A 10 -1.87 -8.50 -16.17
C ALA A 10 -1.79 -8.00 -17.62
N GLY A 11 -0.64 -7.48 -18.06
CA GLY A 11 -0.40 -7.10 -19.46
C GLY A 11 -1.08 -5.80 -19.94
N TYR A 12 -1.94 -5.19 -19.12
CA TYR A 12 -2.62 -3.93 -19.46
C TYR A 12 -2.62 -2.93 -18.29
N ASN A 13 -2.44 -1.65 -18.60
CA ASN A 13 -2.38 -0.58 -17.60
C ASN A 13 -3.67 -0.43 -16.78
N THR A 14 -4.84 -0.67 -17.39
CA THR A 14 -6.13 -0.61 -16.71
C THR A 14 -6.26 -1.66 -15.61
N GLU A 15 -5.82 -2.89 -15.90
CA GLU A 15 -5.84 -3.97 -14.93
C GLU A 15 -4.75 -3.80 -13.88
N PHE A 16 -3.54 -3.39 -14.28
CA PHE A 16 -2.48 -3.10 -13.32
C PHE A 16 -2.93 -2.03 -12.30
N VAL A 17 -3.59 -0.96 -12.76
CA VAL A 17 -4.14 0.08 -11.88
C VAL A 17 -5.19 -0.48 -10.90
N ARG A 18 -6.01 -1.46 -11.30
CA ARG A 18 -6.97 -2.12 -10.40
C ARG A 18 -6.26 -2.81 -9.24
N PHE A 19 -5.21 -3.55 -9.54
CA PHE A 19 -4.38 -4.24 -8.56
C PHE A 19 -3.58 -3.27 -7.68
N LEU A 20 -3.05 -2.18 -8.23
CA LEU A 20 -2.41 -1.12 -7.45
C LEU A 20 -3.37 -0.48 -6.43
N LYS A 21 -4.65 -0.29 -6.80
CA LYS A 21 -5.68 0.18 -5.85
C LYS A 21 -5.94 -0.84 -4.72
N MET A 22 -5.84 -2.14 -5.00
CA MET A 22 -5.90 -3.19 -3.96
C MET A 22 -4.68 -3.12 -3.05
N ALA A 23 -3.47 -3.02 -3.60
CA ALA A 23 -2.25 -2.86 -2.82
C ALA A 23 -2.30 -1.63 -1.88
N ARG A 24 -2.83 -0.49 -2.37
CA ARG A 24 -3.02 0.73 -1.57
C ARG A 24 -4.00 0.53 -0.42
N ARG A 25 -5.08 -0.25 -0.63
CA ARG A 25 -6.06 -0.58 0.42
C ARG A 25 -5.44 -1.47 1.50
N SER A 26 -4.70 -2.50 1.10
CA SER A 26 -3.97 -3.35 2.05
C SER A 26 -2.97 -2.57 2.91
N ALA A 27 -2.29 -1.56 2.35
CA ALA A 27 -1.44 -0.67 3.15
C ALA A 27 -2.24 0.14 4.20
N GLY A 28 -3.49 0.53 3.89
CA GLY A 28 -4.41 1.13 4.85
C GLY A 28 -4.84 0.16 5.96
N GLU A 29 -5.08 -1.11 5.63
CA GLU A 29 -5.39 -2.16 6.61
C GLU A 29 -4.22 -2.37 7.58
N VAL A 30 -2.98 -2.36 7.09
CA VAL A 30 -1.77 -2.39 7.94
C VAL A 30 -1.77 -1.22 8.92
N GLN A 31 -2.12 -0.01 8.48
CA GLN A 31 -2.19 1.14 9.38
C GLN A 31 -3.20 0.94 10.51
N SER A 32 -4.39 0.39 10.21
CA SER A 32 -5.36 0.06 11.26
C SER A 32 -4.88 -1.05 12.19
N GLN A 33 -4.21 -2.07 11.66
CA GLN A 33 -3.66 -3.18 12.47
C GLN A 33 -2.51 -2.73 13.36
N LEU A 34 -1.71 -1.75 12.94
CA LEU A 34 -0.66 -1.17 13.77
C LEU A 34 -1.23 -0.47 15.02
N TYR A 35 -2.34 0.25 14.90
CA TYR A 35 -3.02 0.81 16.06
C TYR A 35 -3.53 -0.28 17.01
N LEU A 36 -4.15 -1.33 16.49
CA LEU A 36 -4.59 -2.46 17.32
C LEU A 36 -3.41 -3.14 18.03
N ALA A 37 -2.27 -3.29 17.36
CA ALA A 37 -1.05 -3.86 17.95
C ALA A 37 -0.45 -2.96 19.04
N LEU A 38 -0.49 -1.63 18.86
CA LEU A 38 -0.08 -0.67 19.88
C LEU A 38 -0.99 -0.74 21.11
N ASP A 39 -2.31 -0.73 20.90
CA ASP A 39 -3.31 -0.82 21.99
C ASP A 39 -3.18 -2.13 22.78
N ALA A 40 -2.82 -3.23 22.10
CA ALA A 40 -2.56 -4.52 22.73
C ALA A 40 -1.18 -4.62 23.41
N GLY A 41 -0.33 -3.59 23.31
CA GLY A 41 1.02 -3.58 23.87
C GLY A 41 2.01 -4.51 23.17
N TYR A 42 1.75 -4.90 21.91
CA TYR A 42 2.64 -5.77 21.13
C TYR A 42 3.80 -5.03 20.46
N ILE A 43 3.63 -3.72 20.26
CA ILE A 43 4.64 -2.84 19.68
C ILE A 43 4.73 -1.54 20.48
N THR A 44 5.88 -0.89 20.39
CA THR A 44 6.18 0.40 21.01
C THR A 44 5.73 1.57 20.12
N ASP A 45 5.64 2.77 20.71
CA ASP A 45 5.40 4.02 19.98
C ASP A 45 6.42 4.28 18.86
N GLU A 46 7.68 3.88 19.06
CA GLU A 46 8.72 4.03 18.05
C GLU A 46 8.50 3.09 16.86
N GLU A 47 8.10 1.85 17.12
CA GLU A 47 7.84 0.84 16.09
C GLU A 47 6.60 1.19 15.26
N ILE A 48 5.50 1.61 15.90
CA ILE A 48 4.32 2.06 15.15
C ILE A 48 4.67 3.26 14.27
N ARG A 49 5.43 4.25 14.77
CA ARG A 49 5.81 5.42 13.97
C ARG A 49 6.57 5.01 12.72
N LYS A 50 7.61 4.16 12.87
CA LYS A 50 8.40 3.65 11.75
C LYS A 50 7.54 2.88 10.74
N ALA A 51 6.71 1.95 11.21
CA ALA A 51 5.89 1.12 10.34
C ALA A 51 4.77 1.93 9.64
N TYR A 52 4.18 2.89 10.35
CA TYR A 52 3.16 3.77 9.81
C TYR A 52 3.73 4.68 8.71
N ASP A 53 4.90 5.28 8.95
CA ASP A 53 5.59 6.12 7.97
C ASP A 53 5.94 5.33 6.69
N LEU A 54 6.43 4.10 6.83
CA LEU A 54 6.67 3.20 5.69
C LEU A 54 5.37 2.89 4.91
N SER A 55 4.25 2.69 5.61
CA SER A 55 2.95 2.50 4.95
C SER A 55 2.49 3.75 4.20
N VAL A 56 2.70 4.95 4.78
CA VAL A 56 2.41 6.23 4.13
C VAL A 56 3.25 6.39 2.87
N GLU A 57 4.55 6.14 2.93
CA GLU A 57 5.45 6.22 1.79
C GLU A 57 5.04 5.23 0.68
N THR A 58 4.76 3.99 1.06
CA THR A 58 4.27 2.95 0.13
C THR A 58 2.99 3.41 -0.59
N LYS A 59 2.02 3.98 0.13
CA LYS A 59 0.78 4.52 -0.46
C LYS A 59 1.05 5.68 -1.43
N LYS A 60 2.02 6.55 -1.12
CA LYS A 60 2.43 7.66 -2.00
C LYS A 60 3.05 7.14 -3.29
N LEU A 61 3.96 6.17 -3.21
CA LEU A 61 4.59 5.56 -4.38
C LEU A 61 3.55 4.87 -5.29
N ILE A 62 2.64 4.09 -4.70
CA ILE A 62 1.55 3.45 -5.43
C ILE A 62 0.66 4.49 -6.13
N ASN A 63 0.32 5.59 -5.46
CA ASN A 63 -0.45 6.67 -6.08
C ASN A 63 0.29 7.35 -7.24
N GLY A 64 1.59 7.58 -7.09
CA GLY A 64 2.43 8.12 -8.18
C GLY A 64 2.39 7.20 -9.40
N LEU A 65 2.54 5.90 -9.20
CA LEU A 65 2.49 4.91 -10.27
C LEU A 65 1.10 4.82 -10.94
N ILE A 66 0.01 4.79 -10.15
CA ILE A 66 -1.35 4.84 -10.68
C ILE A 66 -1.55 6.08 -11.56
N THR A 67 -1.06 7.24 -11.10
CA THR A 67 -1.18 8.51 -11.82
C THR A 67 -0.42 8.45 -13.15
N TYR A 68 0.79 7.89 -13.15
CA TYR A 68 1.58 7.70 -14.36
C TYR A 68 0.87 6.78 -15.36
N LEU A 69 0.46 5.58 -14.95
CA LEU A 69 -0.18 4.59 -15.82
C LEU A 69 -1.52 5.07 -16.36
N SER A 70 -2.28 5.85 -15.58
CA SER A 70 -3.57 6.40 -16.01
C SER A 70 -3.43 7.46 -17.10
N LYS A 71 -2.27 8.14 -17.19
CA LYS A 71 -1.96 9.13 -18.23
C LYS A 71 -1.41 8.49 -19.51
N HIS A 72 -0.84 7.30 -19.43
CA HIS A 72 -0.14 6.62 -20.55
C HIS A 72 -0.87 5.33 -20.94
N ARG A 73 -2.17 5.42 -21.24
CA ARG A 73 -3.00 4.27 -21.60
C ARG A 73 -2.54 3.56 -22.86
#